data_AF-A0A2U1QER1-F1
#
_entry.id   AF-A0A2U1QER1-F1
#
_cell.length_a   1.000
_cell.length_b   1.000
_cell.length_c   1.000
_cell.angle_alpha   90.00
_cell.angle_beta   90.00
_cell.angle_gamma   90.00
#
_symmetry.space_group_name_H-M   'P 1'
#
loop_
_entity.id
_entity.type
_entity.pdbx_description
1 polymer ?
#
loop_
_entity_poly.entity_id
_entity_poly.type
_entity_poly.pdbx_seq_one_letter_code
_entity_poly.pdbx_strand_id
1 'polypeptide(L)'
;MVMGVLWTRLTETDRNWRHVYKALAVIEYLVANGSERAVDDIIEHTFQISSLSSFEYVEPNGKDSGINVRKKVENIVSLLNDKDKIQTARNKAAANRDKYVGLSSTSISYKSGSSASFSVGSFQKSDRYGGFGGSRDGETFKDSFKDREQSSEDRFEPVLVSHILSPKSTS
;
A
#
# COMPACT_ATOMS: atom_id res chain seq x y z
N MET A 1 -2.32 -15.04 27.89
CA MET A 1 -0.92 -14.84 28.34
C MET A 1 0.01 -14.16 27.32
N VAL A 2 -0.45 -13.75 26.12
CA VAL A 2 0.36 -12.89 25.21
C VAL A 2 0.01 -11.41 25.38
N MET A 3 -1.29 -11.09 25.46
CA MET A 3 -1.79 -9.73 25.65
C MET A 3 -1.21 -9.05 26.91
N GLY A 4 -1.21 -9.72 28.06
CA GLY A 4 -0.64 -9.16 29.30
C GLY A 4 0.84 -8.76 29.19
N VAL A 5 1.64 -9.51 28.42
CA VAL A 5 3.05 -9.14 28.17
C VAL A 5 3.12 -7.92 27.27
N LEU A 6 2.30 -7.86 26.21
CA LEU A 6 2.25 -6.70 25.32
C LEU A 6 1.88 -5.42 26.07
N TRP A 7 0.84 -5.48 26.91
CA TRP A 7 0.40 -4.34 27.72
C TRP A 7 1.50 -3.87 28.68
N THR A 8 2.21 -4.80 29.32
CA THR A 8 3.35 -4.47 30.19
C THR A 8 4.49 -3.79 29.42
N ARG A 9 4.75 -4.20 28.16
CA ARG A 9 5.78 -3.57 27.32
C ARG A 9 5.39 -2.17 26.84
N LEU A 10 4.10 -1.88 26.69
CA LEU A 10 3.64 -0.54 26.33
C LEU A 10 3.75 0.45 27.49
N THR A 11 3.78 -0.03 28.74
CA THR A 11 3.99 0.81 29.94
C THR A 11 5.47 1.03 30.28
N GLU A 12 6.41 0.48 29.52
CA GLU A 12 7.83 0.68 29.77
C GLU A 12 8.29 2.10 29.47
N THR A 13 9.29 2.55 30.23
CA THR A 13 9.87 3.90 30.12
C THR A 13 10.61 4.15 28.81
N ASP A 14 10.77 5.43 28.51
CA ASP A 14 11.22 6.05 27.28
C ASP A 14 12.56 5.51 26.75
N ARG A 15 13.45 5.03 27.64
CA ARG A 15 14.74 4.42 27.29
C ARG A 15 14.61 3.11 26.52
N ASN A 16 13.48 2.42 26.60
CA ASN A 16 13.23 1.14 25.93
C ASN A 16 12.31 1.28 24.70
N TRP A 17 12.44 2.36 23.93
CA TRP A 17 11.61 2.62 22.74
C TRP A 17 11.51 1.42 21.77
N ARG A 18 12.55 0.58 21.68
CA ARG A 18 12.55 -0.63 20.86
C ARG A 18 11.55 -1.68 21.34
N HIS A 19 11.35 -1.82 22.65
CA HIS A 19 10.35 -2.74 23.21
C HIS A 19 8.95 -2.23 22.91
N VAL A 20 8.71 -0.94 23.13
CA VAL A 20 7.43 -0.27 22.81
C VAL A 20 7.11 -0.44 21.32
N TYR A 21 8.06 -0.13 20.43
CA TYR A 21 7.88 -0.26 18.99
C TYR A 21 7.58 -1.70 18.55
N LYS A 22 8.32 -2.69 19.09
CA LYS A 22 8.09 -4.11 18.78
C LYS A 22 6.73 -4.58 19.29
N ALA A 23 6.31 -4.16 20.48
CA ALA A 23 4.99 -4.48 21.02
C ALA A 23 3.88 -3.91 20.12
N LEU A 24 4.02 -2.65 19.68
CA LEU A 24 3.08 -2.03 18.72
C LEU A 24 3.04 -2.79 17.38
N ALA A 25 4.18 -3.25 16.87
CA ALA A 25 4.22 -4.05 15.65
C ALA A 25 3.49 -5.40 15.80
N VAL A 26 3.58 -6.03 16.98
CA VAL A 26 2.83 -7.25 17.28
C VAL A 26 1.33 -6.95 17.37
N ILE A 27 0.94 -5.85 18.02
CA ILE A 27 -0.47 -5.44 18.10
C ILE A 27 -1.07 -5.23 16.70
N GLU A 28 -0.40 -4.48 15.84
CA GLU A 28 -0.82 -4.29 14.44
C GLU A 28 -1.02 -5.62 13.71
N TYR A 29 -0.08 -6.56 13.88
CA TYR A 29 -0.18 -7.89 13.29
C TYR A 29 -1.37 -8.69 13.84
N LEU A 30 -1.63 -8.62 15.15
CA LEU A 30 -2.74 -9.32 15.80
C LEU A 30 -4.10 -8.77 15.39
N VAL A 31 -4.23 -7.47 15.10
CA VAL A 31 -5.47 -6.91 14.55
C VAL A 31 -5.84 -7.60 13.23
N ALA A 32 -4.85 -7.82 12.36
CA ALA A 32 -5.06 -8.44 11.05
C ALA A 32 -5.10 -9.98 11.07
N ASN A 33 -4.32 -10.66 11.93
CA ASN A 33 -4.11 -12.11 11.87
C ASN A 33 -4.54 -12.85 13.14
N GLY A 34 -4.82 -12.13 14.22
CA GLY A 34 -5.14 -12.70 15.53
C GLY A 34 -6.56 -13.28 15.61
N SER A 35 -6.83 -13.95 16.73
CA SER A 35 -8.19 -14.38 17.08
C SER A 35 -9.10 -13.18 17.33
N GLU A 36 -10.40 -13.35 17.15
CA GLU A 36 -11.39 -12.29 17.44
C GLU A 36 -11.25 -11.76 18.86
N ARG A 37 -11.10 -12.67 19.85
CA ARG A 37 -10.84 -12.29 21.25
C ARG A 37 -9.62 -11.38 21.45
N ALA A 38 -8.57 -11.55 20.65
CA ALA A 38 -7.39 -10.68 20.73
C ALA A 38 -7.67 -9.30 20.13
N VAL A 39 -8.46 -9.25 19.05
CA VAL A 39 -8.90 -7.98 18.44
C VAL A 39 -9.80 -7.23 19.42
N ASP A 40 -10.75 -7.92 20.05
CA ASP A 40 -11.66 -7.32 21.03
C ASP A 40 -10.89 -6.71 22.21
N ASP A 41 -9.91 -7.44 22.78
CA ASP A 41 -9.04 -6.94 23.85
C ASP A 41 -8.23 -5.71 23.42
N ILE A 42 -7.73 -5.68 22.18
CA ILE A 42 -7.01 -4.53 21.62
C ILE A 42 -7.93 -3.32 21.47
N ILE A 43 -9.16 -3.52 20.98
CA ILE A 43 -10.14 -2.45 20.81
C ILE A 43 -10.54 -1.87 22.17
N GLU A 44 -10.78 -2.73 23.18
CA GLU A 44 -11.11 -2.31 24.54
C GLU A 44 -10.00 -1.42 25.15
N HIS A 45 -8.74 -1.73 24.86
CA HIS A 45 -7.58 -1.02 25.39
C HIS A 45 -6.99 0.03 24.43
N THR A 46 -7.77 0.51 23.44
CA THR A 46 -7.30 1.50 22.45
C THR A 46 -6.71 2.76 23.11
N PHE A 47 -7.25 3.20 24.25
CA PHE A 47 -6.71 4.34 25.00
C PHE A 47 -5.23 4.18 25.41
N GLN A 48 -4.83 2.96 25.82
CA GLN A 48 -3.44 2.70 26.20
C GLN A 48 -2.50 2.87 25.01
N ILE A 49 -2.91 2.41 23.82
CA ILE A 49 -2.17 2.61 22.58
C ILE A 49 -2.11 4.10 22.22
N SER A 50 -3.24 4.80 22.27
CA SER A 50 -3.33 6.24 21.96
C SER A 50 -2.47 7.11 22.88
N SER A 51 -2.25 6.69 24.13
CA SER A 51 -1.39 7.41 25.09
C SER A 51 0.07 7.53 24.62
N LEU A 52 0.53 6.65 23.74
CA LEU A 52 1.87 6.65 23.17
C LEU A 52 2.02 7.63 21.98
N SER A 53 0.97 8.36 21.61
CA SER A 53 1.04 9.38 20.55
C SER A 53 1.95 10.56 20.90
N SER A 54 2.18 10.82 22.18
CA SER A 54 3.12 11.82 22.69
C SER A 54 4.45 11.21 23.15
N PHE A 55 4.77 9.97 22.75
CA PHE A 55 6.02 9.32 23.14
C PHE A 55 7.25 10.07 22.62
N GLU A 56 8.18 10.37 23.52
CA GLU A 56 9.41 11.13 23.20
C GLU A 56 10.63 10.32 23.61
N TYR A 57 11.58 10.19 22.69
CA TYR A 57 12.89 9.62 22.99
C TYR A 57 13.93 10.12 21.99
N VAL A 58 14.94 10.82 22.49
CA VAL A 58 16.10 11.27 21.72
C VAL A 58 17.32 10.44 22.11
N GLU A 59 17.93 9.79 21.12
CA GLU A 59 19.16 9.02 21.30
C GLU A 59 20.35 9.95 21.65
N PRO A 60 21.43 9.42 22.28
CA PRO A 60 22.63 10.22 22.59
C PRO A 60 23.31 10.88 21.39
N ASN A 61 23.05 10.38 20.18
CA ASN A 61 23.53 10.94 18.92
C ASN A 61 22.65 12.10 18.40
N GLY A 62 21.61 12.51 19.14
CA GLY A 62 20.67 13.57 18.76
C GLY A 62 19.52 13.11 17.86
N LYS A 63 19.41 11.82 17.54
CA LYS A 63 18.33 11.29 16.70
C LYS A 63 17.05 11.11 17.51
N ASP A 64 15.94 11.70 17.07
CA ASP A 64 14.60 11.37 17.59
C ASP A 64 14.19 9.97 17.13
N SER A 65 14.22 9.02 18.06
CA SER A 65 13.71 7.66 17.85
C SER A 65 12.28 7.48 18.35
N GLY A 66 11.77 8.43 19.15
CA GLY A 66 10.37 8.50 19.56
C GLY A 66 9.40 8.76 18.41
N ILE A 67 9.82 9.49 17.36
CA ILE A 67 9.02 9.70 16.16
C ILE A 67 8.57 8.40 15.47
N ASN A 68 9.38 7.33 15.55
CA ASN A 68 9.03 6.03 14.98
C ASN A 68 7.86 5.39 15.74
N VAL A 69 7.84 5.55 17.07
CA VAL A 69 6.74 5.09 17.93
C VAL A 69 5.48 5.89 17.64
N ARG A 70 5.57 7.22 17.62
CA ARG A 70 4.43 8.11 17.35
C ARG A 70 3.75 7.82 16.01
N LYS A 71 4.52 7.70 14.92
CA LYS A 71 4.00 7.32 13.60
C LYS A 71 3.34 5.94 13.59
N LYS A 72 3.90 4.99 14.34
CA LYS A 72 3.34 3.63 14.45
C LYS A 72 2.00 3.65 15.17
N VAL A 73 1.90 4.40 16.27
CA VAL A 73 0.67 4.58 17.04
C VAL A 73 -0.41 5.23 16.18
N GLU A 74 -0.09 6.29 15.45
CA GLU A 74 -1.03 6.98 14.55
C GLU A 74 -1.66 6.00 13.53
N ASN A 75 -0.84 5.17 12.90
CA ASN A 75 -1.31 4.15 11.97
C ASN A 75 -2.22 3.11 12.63
N ILE A 76 -1.85 2.63 13.83
CA ILE A 76 -2.65 1.64 14.57
C ILE A 76 -3.97 2.24 15.02
N VAL A 77 -3.98 3.46 15.56
CA VAL A 77 -5.21 4.14 15.98
C VAL A 77 -6.13 4.40 14.78
N SER A 78 -5.58 4.79 13.62
CA SER A 78 -6.34 4.94 12.38
C SER A 78 -6.98 3.63 11.91
N LEU A 79 -6.29 2.49 12.12
CA LEU A 79 -6.82 1.16 11.83
C LEU A 79 -7.91 0.77 12.83
N LEU A 80 -7.70 1.00 14.13
CA LEU A 80 -8.64 0.60 15.20
C LEU A 80 -9.94 1.40 15.19
N ASN A 81 -9.91 2.66 14.75
CA ASN A 81 -11.09 3.51 14.68
C ASN A 81 -12.04 3.16 13.52
N ASP A 82 -11.62 2.29 12.59
CA ASP A 82 -12.35 1.98 11.36
C ASP A 82 -12.56 0.47 11.22
N LYS A 83 -13.79 0.02 11.49
CA LYS A 83 -14.15 -1.40 11.43
C LYS A 83 -13.98 -2.00 10.04
N ASP A 84 -14.23 -1.22 8.99
CA ASP A 84 -14.12 -1.70 7.60
C ASP A 84 -12.65 -1.91 7.22
N LYS A 85 -11.75 -1.05 7.72
CA LYS A 85 -10.30 -1.26 7.57
C LYS A 85 -9.81 -2.51 8.30
N ILE A 86 -10.30 -2.77 9.51
CA ILE A 86 -9.98 -4.01 10.24
C ILE A 86 -10.43 -5.22 9.43
N GLN A 87 -11.66 -5.22 8.93
CA GLN A 87 -12.19 -6.34 8.15
C GLN A 87 -11.40 -6.55 6.84
N THR A 88 -11.07 -5.47 6.14
CA THR A 88 -10.24 -5.52 4.94
C THR A 88 -8.85 -6.09 5.22
N ALA A 89 -8.21 -5.67 6.32
CA ALA A 89 -6.91 -6.18 6.74
C ALA A 89 -6.96 -7.68 7.05
N ARG A 90 -8.02 -8.15 7.73
CA ARG A 90 -8.24 -9.57 8.05
C ARG A 90 -8.51 -10.41 6.82
N ASN A 91 -9.35 -9.93 5.89
CA ASN A 91 -9.63 -10.62 4.64
C ASN A 91 -8.36 -10.77 3.78
N LYS A 92 -7.55 -9.71 3.69
CA LYS A 92 -6.26 -9.74 2.99
C LYS A 92 -5.28 -10.71 3.66
N ALA A 93 -5.22 -10.73 4.99
CA ALA A 93 -4.39 -11.66 5.75
C ALA A 93 -4.80 -13.12 5.52
N ALA A 94 -6.10 -13.41 5.56
CA ALA A 94 -6.65 -14.74 5.29
C ALA A 94 -6.27 -15.22 3.87
N ALA A 95 -6.49 -14.39 2.84
CA ALA A 95 -6.13 -14.73 1.46
C ALA A 95 -4.63 -14.92 1.23
N ASN A 96 -3.77 -14.28 2.04
CA ASN A 96 -2.33 -14.47 1.98
C ASN A 96 -1.88 -15.73 2.72
N ARG A 97 -2.57 -16.15 3.77
CA ARG A 97 -2.21 -17.33 4.57
C ARG A 97 -2.17 -18.59 3.71
N ASP A 98 -3.12 -18.75 2.79
CA ASP A 98 -3.21 -19.91 1.90
C ASP A 98 -2.01 -20.02 0.94
N LYS A 99 -1.32 -18.92 0.67
CA LYS A 99 -0.15 -18.88 -0.22
C LYS A 99 1.15 -19.34 0.45
N TYR A 100 1.24 -19.26 1.78
CA TYR A 100 2.47 -19.59 2.53
C TYR A 100 2.45 -21.00 3.14
N VAL A 101 1.29 -21.63 3.25
CA VAL A 101 1.17 -23.00 3.79
C VAL A 101 1.78 -24.06 2.85
N GLY A 102 1.90 -23.77 1.55
CA GLY A 102 2.46 -24.69 0.54
C GLY A 102 3.96 -24.56 0.27
N LEU A 103 4.67 -23.59 0.89
CA LEU A 103 6.08 -23.31 0.61
C LEU A 103 7.05 -24.01 1.59
N SER A 104 6.69 -25.20 2.09
CA SER A 104 7.63 -26.04 2.83
C SER A 104 8.66 -26.63 1.85
N SER A 105 9.94 -26.49 2.18
CA SER A 105 11.13 -26.84 1.39
C SER A 105 11.27 -28.35 1.08
N THR A 106 10.34 -28.91 0.32
CA THR A 106 10.35 -30.33 -0.06
C THR A 106 10.21 -30.45 -1.58
N SER A 107 11.20 -29.94 -2.31
CA SER A 107 11.63 -30.42 -3.64
C SER A 107 12.61 -29.44 -4.31
N ILE A 108 13.84 -29.36 -3.79
CA ILE A 108 14.98 -29.33 -4.71
C ILE A 108 15.08 -30.76 -5.24
N SER A 109 14.15 -31.14 -6.10
CA SER A 109 14.26 -32.35 -6.89
C SER A 109 15.25 -32.02 -8.00
N TYR A 110 16.51 -32.29 -7.72
CA TYR A 110 17.54 -32.54 -8.72
C TYR A 110 16.97 -33.52 -9.74
N LYS A 111 16.35 -33.01 -10.80
CA LYS A 111 16.21 -33.75 -12.06
C LYS A 111 17.59 -33.84 -12.68
N SER A 112 18.41 -34.72 -12.09
CA SER A 112 19.50 -35.37 -12.78
C SER A 112 18.88 -36.25 -13.86
N GLY A 113 19.27 -36.01 -15.11
CA GLY A 113 18.87 -36.87 -16.22
C GLY A 113 18.81 -36.15 -17.56
N SER A 114 19.94 -35.65 -18.05
CA SER A 114 20.46 -35.97 -19.39
C SER A 114 21.79 -35.25 -19.62
N SER A 115 22.79 -36.06 -19.96
CA SER A 115 24.15 -35.74 -20.37
C SER A 115 24.27 -34.62 -21.41
N ALA A 116 25.19 -33.68 -21.21
CA ALA A 116 26.31 -33.42 -22.13
C ALA A 116 27.13 -32.18 -21.71
N SER A 117 28.40 -32.44 -21.41
CA SER A 117 29.58 -31.73 -21.92
C SER A 117 29.65 -30.20 -21.82
N PHE A 118 30.61 -29.77 -21.01
CA PHE A 118 31.33 -28.50 -21.07
C PHE A 118 31.76 -28.14 -22.52
N SER A 119 31.50 -26.91 -22.94
CA SER A 119 32.32 -26.25 -23.97
C SER A 119 32.33 -24.75 -23.77
N VAL A 120 33.54 -24.22 -23.75
CA VAL A 120 33.93 -22.81 -23.69
C VAL A 120 33.74 -22.15 -25.05
N GLY A 121 33.34 -20.87 -25.05
CA GLY A 121 33.57 -19.88 -26.11
C GLY A 121 32.68 -19.94 -27.37
N SER A 122 32.00 -18.82 -27.67
CA SER A 122 32.20 -18.01 -28.89
C SER A 122 30.94 -17.21 -29.30
N PHE A 123 31.21 -15.93 -29.54
CA PHE A 123 30.48 -14.89 -30.25
C PHE A 123 29.75 -15.31 -31.55
N GLN A 124 28.61 -14.66 -31.83
CA GLN A 124 28.03 -14.24 -33.14
C GLN A 124 26.49 -14.16 -32.99
N LYS A 125 25.86 -12.98 -32.98
CA LYS A 125 25.46 -12.08 -34.09
C LYS A 125 24.53 -12.70 -35.15
N SER A 126 23.43 -11.95 -35.34
CA SER A 126 22.49 -11.82 -36.47
C SER A 126 21.46 -12.92 -36.75
N ASP A 127 20.20 -12.48 -36.61
CA ASP A 127 19.13 -12.48 -37.61
C ASP A 127 19.00 -13.69 -38.55
N ARG A 128 17.82 -14.32 -38.54
CA ARG A 128 16.83 -14.27 -39.65
C ARG A 128 15.74 -15.35 -39.52
N TYR A 129 14.49 -14.85 -39.52
CA TYR A 129 13.38 -15.22 -40.41
C TYR A 129 12.76 -16.64 -40.40
N GLY A 130 11.50 -16.69 -39.96
CA GLY A 130 10.45 -17.63 -40.42
C GLY A 130 10.39 -18.98 -39.68
N GLY A 131 9.26 -19.53 -39.26
CA GLY A 131 7.86 -19.17 -39.44
C GLY A 131 6.94 -20.30 -38.95
N PHE A 132 5.69 -19.93 -38.66
CA PHE A 132 4.44 -20.72 -38.65
C PHE A 132 4.14 -21.82 -37.61
N GLY A 133 2.93 -21.70 -37.02
CA GLY A 133 2.10 -22.74 -36.38
C GLY A 133 1.80 -22.44 -34.89
N GLY A 134 0.80 -21.62 -34.53
CA GLY A 134 -0.63 -21.99 -34.39
C GLY A 134 -0.87 -22.73 -33.05
N SER A 135 -1.70 -22.33 -32.08
CA SER A 135 -2.92 -21.53 -32.04
C SER A 135 -3.26 -21.09 -30.60
N ARG A 136 -3.86 -19.89 -30.45
CA ARG A 136 -4.93 -19.44 -29.50
C ARG A 136 -4.71 -19.73 -28.00
N ASP A 137 -4.63 -18.71 -27.14
CA ASP A 137 -5.81 -17.98 -26.66
C ASP A 137 -5.51 -16.50 -26.29
N GLY A 138 -6.45 -15.60 -26.64
CA GLY A 138 -6.46 -14.17 -26.27
C GLY A 138 -6.82 -13.97 -24.79
N GLU A 139 -6.75 -12.79 -24.18
CA GLU A 139 -7.31 -11.52 -24.63
C GLU A 139 -6.47 -10.34 -24.11
N THR A 140 -6.12 -9.41 -24.99
CA THR A 140 -5.46 -8.14 -24.64
C THR A 140 -6.45 -6.99 -24.85
N PHE A 141 -6.62 -6.24 -23.78
CA PHE A 141 -7.30 -4.95 -23.64
C PHE A 141 -7.00 -4.02 -24.82
N LYS A 142 -8.04 -3.55 -25.52
CA LYS A 142 -7.92 -2.59 -26.63
C LYS A 142 -8.68 -1.32 -26.26
N ASP A 143 -7.90 -0.29 -25.93
CA ASP A 143 -8.34 1.09 -25.78
C ASP A 143 -9.01 1.59 -27.07
N SER A 144 -10.17 2.21 -26.90
CA SER A 144 -10.92 2.87 -27.98
C SER A 144 -11.32 4.27 -27.54
N PHE A 145 -10.40 5.23 -27.71
CA PHE A 145 -10.76 6.64 -27.78
C PHE A 145 -11.20 6.94 -29.21
N LYS A 146 -12.51 7.15 -29.40
CA LYS A 146 -13.06 7.80 -30.58
C LYS A 146 -14.23 8.70 -30.17
N ASP A 147 -13.92 9.99 -30.22
CA ASP A 147 -14.69 11.04 -30.87
C ASP A 147 -16.22 10.92 -30.82
N ARG A 148 -16.80 11.74 -29.95
CA ARG A 148 -18.22 12.12 -29.99
C ARG A 148 -18.31 13.63 -30.11
N GLU A 149 -18.47 14.10 -31.35
CA GLU A 149 -18.95 15.45 -31.64
C GLU A 149 -20.41 15.43 -32.12
N GLN A 150 -21.00 16.64 -32.09
CA GLN A 150 -22.31 17.10 -32.57
C GLN A 150 -23.42 17.07 -31.51
N SER A 151 -24.09 18.17 -31.14
CA SER A 151 -24.31 19.44 -31.85
C SER A 151 -24.58 20.57 -30.85
N SER A 152 -24.05 21.77 -31.10
CA SER A 152 -24.61 23.03 -30.61
C SER A 152 -24.25 24.13 -31.60
N GLU A 153 -25.19 24.41 -32.51
CA GLU A 153 -25.24 25.66 -33.24
C GLU A 153 -25.57 26.77 -32.25
N ASP A 154 -24.64 27.71 -32.05
CA ASP A 154 -25.03 29.11 -31.99
C ASP A 154 -23.87 30.03 -32.37
N ARG A 155 -24.24 31.01 -33.19
CA ARG A 155 -23.39 31.82 -34.05
C ARG A 155 -22.65 32.89 -33.26
N PHE A 156 -21.37 33.11 -33.57
CA PHE A 156 -20.63 34.32 -33.21
C PHE A 156 -20.52 35.22 -34.43
N GLU A 157 -20.75 36.53 -34.26
CA GLU A 157 -20.10 37.60 -35.00
C GLU A 157 -19.98 38.83 -34.08
N PRO A 158 -18.77 39.33 -33.78
CA PRO A 158 -18.54 40.59 -33.10
C PRO A 158 -18.14 41.68 -34.11
N VAL A 159 -18.89 42.79 -34.18
CA VAL A 159 -18.44 43.99 -34.91
C VAL A 159 -18.77 45.24 -34.11
N LEU A 160 -17.71 45.93 -33.66
CA LEU A 160 -17.72 47.31 -33.18
C LEU A 160 -18.17 48.24 -34.31
N VAL A 161 -19.06 49.21 -34.05
CA VAL A 161 -18.94 50.65 -34.42
C VAL A 161 -20.08 51.44 -33.77
N SER A 162 -19.67 52.59 -33.23
CA SER A 162 -20.40 53.73 -32.65
C SER A 162 -21.76 54.17 -33.23
N HIS A 163 -22.64 54.61 -32.33
CA HIS A 163 -23.50 55.81 -32.48
C HIS A 163 -23.34 56.58 -31.16
N ILE A 164 -22.62 57.71 -31.08
CA ILE A 164 -23.09 59.08 -31.37
C ILE A 164 -24.55 59.30 -30.96
N LEU A 165 -24.75 59.88 -29.77
CA LEU A 165 -25.57 61.07 -29.55
C LEU A 165 -25.41 61.56 -28.09
N SER A 166 -24.55 62.57 -27.91
CA SER A 166 -24.60 63.58 -26.83
C SER A 166 -25.87 64.46 -26.99
N PRO A 167 -26.20 65.48 -26.15
CA PRO A 167 -25.47 66.04 -25.00
C PRO A 167 -26.33 66.35 -23.76
N LYS A 168 -25.69 66.73 -22.65
CA LYS A 168 -26.11 67.90 -21.88
C LYS A 168 -24.96 68.43 -21.03
N SER A 169 -24.54 69.64 -21.36
CA SER A 169 -23.68 70.50 -20.56
C SER A 169 -24.56 71.50 -19.80
N THR A 170 -23.97 72.04 -18.73
CA THR A 170 -24.26 73.26 -17.97
C THR A 170 -25.51 73.31 -17.08
N SER A 171 -25.28 73.28 -15.76
CA SER A 171 -25.09 74.51 -14.96
C SER A 171 -24.13 74.24 -13.80
#